data_AF-A0A918YUW5-F1
#
_entry.id   AF-A0A918YUW5-F1
#
_cell.length_a   1.000
_cell.length_b   1.000
_cell.length_c   1.000
_cell.angle_alpha   90.00
_cell.angle_beta   90.00
_cell.angle_gamma   90.00
#
_symmetry.space_group_name_H-M   'P 1'
#
loop_
_entity.id
_entity.type
_entity.pdbx_description
1 polymer ?
#
loop_
_entity_poly.entity_id
_entity_poly.type
_entity_poly.pdbx_seq_one_letter_code
_entity_poly.pdbx_strand_id
1 'polypeptide(L)'
;MEPADRTEALQVEFDRVQLAGTVRGRAVVRVRLNPTDRRSPPVLRLRRFLSRLVEFRRRDLDAAGSPLGPAFEVTALPGEEPRQFDTPVDLPAEAASREYFLEWALDPADHPRIGAKDDEMVLFRVQLVAAEADRPQTPEQQKLVVISWSDADGVLRGTWQQPGRTPEPLRQALTELLRTSERQASACRDCRLRRELDRLLLEDAVWACEDGPELEEIRRLLVLRELEPDSGSIGYDTYRSHPEHLPHAHPDIAEELAAARARHHARLLAYAPPEPAGPLITHEP
;
A
#
# COMPACT_ATOMS: atom_id res chain seq x y z
N MET A 1 -27.28 -13.84 21.34
CA MET A 1 -27.04 -12.68 22.20
C MET A 1 -25.64 -12.84 22.76
N GLU A 2 -24.65 -12.42 21.97
CA GLU A 2 -23.24 -12.45 22.35
C GLU A 2 -22.89 -11.09 22.98
N PRO A 3 -22.14 -11.05 24.09
CA PRO A 3 -21.82 -9.79 24.75
C PRO A 3 -20.65 -9.09 24.03
N ALA A 4 -20.90 -7.82 23.69
CA ALA A 4 -19.96 -6.71 23.49
C ALA A 4 -18.53 -7.08 23.07
N ASP A 5 -18.26 -6.95 21.77
CA ASP A 5 -16.92 -6.74 21.25
C ASP A 5 -16.26 -5.60 22.03
N ARG A 6 -15.16 -5.88 22.73
CA ARG A 6 -14.33 -4.86 23.37
C ARG A 6 -13.64 -4.09 22.26
N THR A 7 -14.39 -3.19 21.62
CA THR A 7 -13.93 -2.41 20.49
C THR A 7 -12.66 -1.66 20.88
N GLU A 8 -11.56 -1.97 20.22
CA GLU A 8 -10.24 -1.43 20.50
C GLU A 8 -10.26 0.12 20.53
N ALA A 9 -9.72 0.72 21.61
CA ALA A 9 -9.73 2.17 21.81
C ALA A 9 -8.80 2.91 20.85
N LEU A 10 -7.74 2.27 20.38
CA LEU A 10 -6.76 2.80 19.44
C LEU A 10 -6.70 1.93 18.18
N GLN A 11 -7.11 2.51 17.05
CA GLN A 11 -7.00 1.91 15.73
C GLN A 11 -6.01 2.71 14.87
N VAL A 12 -5.24 2.04 14.03
CA VAL A 12 -4.27 2.67 13.13
C VAL A 12 -4.39 1.99 11.77
N GLU A 13 -4.74 2.77 10.75
CA GLU A 13 -4.92 2.33 9.37
C GLU A 13 -3.85 2.99 8.48
N PHE A 14 -3.10 2.20 7.72
CA PHE A 14 -2.06 2.67 6.79
C PHE A 14 -1.69 1.59 5.77
N ASP A 15 -1.12 2.00 4.64
CA ASP A 15 -0.61 1.09 3.63
C ASP A 15 0.76 0.54 4.08
N ARG A 16 0.77 -0.72 4.53
CA ARG A 16 1.97 -1.38 5.07
C ARG A 16 3.01 -1.71 4.01
N VAL A 17 2.59 -2.03 2.79
CA VAL A 17 3.48 -2.40 1.69
C VAL A 17 3.46 -1.28 0.67
N GLN A 18 4.62 -0.74 0.32
CA GLN A 18 4.78 0.37 -0.62
C GLN A 18 5.78 0.01 -1.71
N LEU A 19 5.67 0.66 -2.87
CA LEU A 19 6.63 0.45 -3.95
C LEU A 19 8.02 0.94 -3.54
N ALA A 20 9.07 0.20 -3.89
CA ALA A 20 10.45 0.63 -3.73
C ALA A 20 10.66 2.05 -4.31
N GLY A 21 11.46 2.86 -3.62
CA GLY A 21 11.65 4.28 -3.92
C GLY A 21 10.58 5.22 -3.37
N THR A 22 9.47 4.71 -2.80
CA THR A 22 8.45 5.55 -2.17
C THR A 22 8.98 6.16 -0.87
N VAL A 23 8.97 7.48 -0.79
CA VAL A 23 9.46 8.24 0.38
C VAL A 23 8.36 9.03 1.09
N ARG A 24 7.12 8.94 0.65
CA ARG A 24 5.96 9.61 1.26
C ARG A 24 4.87 8.62 1.57
N GLY A 25 4.10 8.88 2.61
CA GLY A 25 2.96 8.04 2.97
C GLY A 25 2.01 8.72 3.94
N ARG A 26 0.95 7.99 4.30
CA ARG A 26 -0.12 8.47 5.17
C ARG A 26 -0.64 7.38 6.11
N ALA A 27 -1.16 7.80 7.26
CA ALA A 27 -1.84 6.94 8.21
C ALA A 27 -3.01 7.69 8.84
N VAL A 28 -4.04 6.94 9.21
CA VAL A 28 -5.18 7.41 9.99
C VAL A 28 -5.16 6.72 11.34
N VAL A 29 -5.06 7.50 12.41
CA VAL A 29 -5.17 7.00 13.79
C VAL A 29 -6.56 7.36 14.32
N ARG A 30 -7.36 6.37 14.69
CA ARG A 30 -8.68 6.58 15.29
C ARG A 30 -8.65 6.22 16.76
N VAL A 31 -9.10 7.16 17.60
CA VAL A 31 -9.19 6.98 19.05
C VAL A 31 -10.65 7.04 19.50
N ARG A 32 -11.07 6.03 20.26
CA ARG A 32 -12.38 5.93 20.93
C ARG A 32 -12.15 5.98 22.42
N LEU A 33 -12.92 6.80 23.13
CA LEU A 33 -12.83 6.91 24.59
C LEU A 33 -14.03 6.24 25.23
N ASN A 34 -13.83 5.54 26.35
CA ASN A 34 -14.96 5.15 27.17
C ASN A 34 -15.53 6.39 27.86
N PRO A 35 -16.85 6.42 28.17
CA PRO A 35 -17.46 7.53 28.90
C PRO A 35 -16.78 7.84 30.25
N THR A 36 -16.17 6.83 30.89
CA THR A 36 -15.41 6.95 32.14
C THR A 36 -14.11 7.74 31.97
N ASP A 37 -13.50 7.67 30.79
CA ASP A 37 -12.18 8.23 30.49
C ASP A 37 -12.28 9.75 30.22
N ARG A 38 -13.50 10.26 29.99
CA ARG A 38 -13.76 11.71 29.79
C ARG A 38 -13.44 12.57 31.02
N ARG A 39 -13.33 11.98 32.21
CA ARG A 39 -12.97 12.71 33.45
C ARG A 39 -11.47 13.00 33.56
N SER A 40 -10.65 12.16 32.94
CA SER A 40 -9.19 12.30 32.84
C SER A 40 -8.78 11.88 31.43
N PRO A 41 -8.95 12.77 30.42
CA PRO A 41 -8.79 12.40 29.02
C PRO A 41 -7.39 11.85 28.76
N PRO A 42 -7.26 10.68 28.11
CA PRO A 42 -5.96 10.11 27.82
C PRO A 42 -5.20 10.98 26.81
N VAL A 43 -3.90 10.78 26.75
CA VAL A 43 -3.00 11.45 25.82
C VAL A 43 -2.68 10.51 24.67
N LEU A 44 -2.92 10.96 23.44
CA LEU A 44 -2.35 10.33 22.26
C LEU A 44 -0.88 10.76 22.15
N ARG A 45 0.01 9.79 22.26
CA ARG A 45 1.45 9.96 22.10
C ARG A 45 1.91 9.37 20.78
N LEU A 46 2.43 10.23 19.92
CA LEU A 46 3.05 9.86 18.66
C LEU A 46 4.57 10.05 18.77
N ARG A 47 5.31 8.96 18.84
CA ARG A 47 6.78 8.99 18.77
C ARG A 47 7.23 8.66 17.36
N ARG A 48 7.92 9.58 16.70
CA ARG A 48 8.49 9.39 15.37
C ARG A 48 9.95 8.93 15.46
N PHE A 49 10.38 8.18 14.45
CA PHE A 49 11.78 7.76 14.29
C PHE A 49 12.48 8.61 13.24
N LEU A 50 12.46 8.20 11.97
CA LEU A 50 13.10 8.90 10.85
C LEU A 50 12.12 9.74 10.02
N SER A 51 10.82 9.49 10.13
CA SER A 51 9.80 10.24 9.40
C SER A 51 9.74 11.70 9.83
N ARG A 52 9.58 12.59 8.85
CA ARG A 52 9.17 13.99 9.03
C ARG A 52 7.68 14.09 8.76
N LEU A 53 6.92 14.69 9.68
CA LEU A 53 5.49 14.90 9.47
C LEU A 53 5.31 16.09 8.52
N VAL A 54 4.60 15.86 7.42
CA VAL A 54 4.22 16.92 6.47
C VAL A 54 2.87 17.51 6.85
N GLU A 55 1.99 16.66 7.38
CA GLU A 55 0.66 17.06 7.82
C GLU A 55 0.26 16.30 9.08
N PHE A 56 -0.32 17.01 10.04
CA PHE A 56 -0.94 16.40 11.22
C PHE A 56 -2.26 17.08 11.55
N ARG A 57 -3.38 16.51 11.09
CA ARG A 57 -4.73 17.04 11.30
C ARG A 57 -5.57 16.11 12.16
N ARG A 58 -6.60 16.64 12.82
CA ARG A 58 -7.60 15.88 13.58
C ARG A 58 -9.02 16.19 13.12
N ARG A 59 -9.93 15.24 13.27
CA ARG A 59 -11.36 15.40 13.00
C ARG A 59 -12.17 14.57 13.97
N ASP A 60 -13.26 15.13 14.46
CA ASP A 60 -14.18 14.44 15.37
C ASP A 60 -15.30 13.75 14.58
N LEU A 61 -15.67 12.55 15.02
CA LEU A 61 -16.71 11.74 14.40
C LEU A 61 -17.82 11.42 15.40
N ASP A 62 -19.05 11.36 14.91
CA ASP A 62 -20.21 10.89 15.66
C ASP A 62 -20.23 9.35 15.80
N ALA A 63 -21.28 8.82 16.43
CA ALA A 63 -21.45 7.39 16.64
C ALA A 63 -21.67 6.58 15.35
N ALA A 64 -22.13 7.22 14.27
CA ALA A 64 -22.26 6.62 12.95
C ALA A 64 -20.95 6.67 12.13
N GLY A 65 -19.92 7.35 12.65
CA GLY A 65 -18.66 7.58 11.94
C GLY A 65 -18.69 8.79 11.01
N SER A 66 -19.73 9.63 11.07
CA SER A 66 -19.84 10.84 10.26
C SER A 66 -19.06 12.00 10.89
N PRO A 67 -18.41 12.85 10.07
CA PRO A 67 -17.71 14.03 10.58
C PRO A 67 -18.63 15.01 11.30
N LEU A 68 -18.24 15.44 12.49
CA LEU A 68 -18.91 16.50 13.26
C LEU A 68 -18.45 17.92 12.87
N GLY A 69 -17.51 18.02 11.92
CA GLY A 69 -16.94 19.28 11.45
C GLY A 69 -15.76 19.07 10.52
N PRO A 70 -15.09 20.17 10.09
CA PRO A 70 -13.89 20.10 9.28
C PRO A 70 -12.71 19.50 10.08
N ALA A 71 -11.66 19.09 9.36
CA ALA A 71 -10.41 18.71 10.01
C ALA A 71 -9.63 19.97 10.44
N PHE A 72 -8.96 19.89 11.59
CA PHE A 72 -8.16 20.96 12.16
C PHE A 72 -6.71 20.51 12.30
N GLU A 73 -5.76 21.40 12.06
CA GLU A 73 -4.35 21.13 12.33
C GLU A 73 -4.13 20.93 13.84
N VAL A 74 -3.42 19.86 14.21
CA VAL A 74 -3.14 19.52 15.61
C VAL A 74 -2.01 20.39 16.15
N THR A 75 -0.98 20.58 15.32
CA THR A 75 0.23 21.33 15.62
C THR A 75 0.71 22.00 14.35
N ALA A 76 0.97 23.30 14.38
CA ALA A 76 1.71 23.96 13.30
C ALA A 76 3.11 23.31 13.24
N LEU A 77 3.50 22.75 12.10
CA LEU A 77 4.76 22.01 11.94
C LEU A 77 5.92 22.97 11.54
N PRO A 78 6.83 23.38 12.46
CA PRO A 78 8.04 24.11 12.10
C PRO A 78 9.19 23.19 11.69
N GLY A 79 10.26 23.76 11.10
CA GLY A 79 11.38 23.02 10.50
C GLY A 79 12.17 22.07 11.41
N GLU A 80 12.15 22.25 12.74
CA GLU A 80 12.66 21.26 13.70
C GLU A 80 11.48 20.63 14.46
N GLU A 81 10.94 19.55 13.92
CA GLU A 81 9.87 18.81 14.56
C GLU A 81 10.37 18.07 15.81
N PRO A 82 9.62 18.06 16.93
CA PRO A 82 9.96 17.21 18.07
C PRO A 82 9.87 15.71 17.70
N ARG A 83 10.69 14.86 18.33
CA ARG A 83 10.63 13.39 18.13
C ARG A 83 9.38 12.74 18.75
N GLN A 84 8.64 13.48 19.57
CA GLN A 84 7.45 13.03 20.26
C GLN A 84 6.41 14.15 20.25
N PHE A 85 5.17 13.78 19.93
CA PHE A 85 4.00 14.63 20.02
C PHE A 85 3.01 14.02 21.00
N ASP A 86 2.62 14.80 21.99
CA ASP A 86 1.62 14.41 22.98
C ASP A 86 0.40 15.32 22.78
N THR A 87 -0.75 14.74 22.47
CA THR A 87 -2.00 15.46 22.25
C THR A 87 -3.09 14.91 23.17
N PRO A 88 -3.68 15.75 24.05
CA PRO A 88 -4.83 15.35 24.85
C PRO A 88 -6.01 14.96 23.95
N VAL A 89 -6.61 13.81 24.22
CA VAL A 89 -7.82 13.36 23.52
C VAL A 89 -9.03 13.84 24.30
N ASP A 90 -9.39 15.11 24.13
CA ASP A 90 -10.62 15.67 24.70
C ASP A 90 -11.74 15.65 23.65
N LEU A 91 -12.68 14.71 23.78
CA LEU A 91 -13.79 14.54 22.85
C LEU A 91 -15.00 15.35 23.30
N PRO A 92 -15.62 16.16 22.41
CA PRO A 92 -16.88 16.84 22.73
C PRO A 92 -17.99 15.81 23.01
N ALA A 93 -19.07 16.26 23.65
CA ALA A 93 -20.12 15.37 24.14
C ALA A 93 -20.73 14.51 23.02
N GLU A 94 -20.87 15.10 21.84
CA GLU A 94 -21.45 14.55 20.63
C GLU A 94 -20.49 13.59 19.88
N ALA A 95 -19.18 13.66 20.14
CA ALA A 95 -18.20 12.82 19.47
C ALA A 95 -18.07 11.44 20.12
N ALA A 96 -18.15 10.41 19.29
CA ALA A 96 -17.85 9.04 19.68
C ALA A 96 -16.37 8.68 19.48
N SER A 97 -15.69 9.35 18.54
CA SER A 97 -14.27 9.12 18.26
C SER A 97 -13.59 10.34 17.65
N ARG A 98 -12.26 10.33 17.64
CA ARG A 98 -11.41 11.30 16.93
C ARG A 98 -10.45 10.60 16.00
N GLU A 99 -10.39 11.07 14.77
CA GLU A 99 -9.39 10.68 13.77
C GLU A 99 -8.25 11.67 13.78
N TYR A 100 -7.05 11.15 13.54
CA TYR A 100 -5.82 11.89 13.35
C TYR A 100 -5.21 11.46 12.02
N PHE A 101 -5.12 12.41 11.09
CA PHE A 101 -4.52 12.23 9.77
C PHE A 101 -3.05 12.60 9.85
N LEU A 102 -2.21 11.65 9.50
CA LEU A 102 -0.76 11.79 9.46
C LEU A 102 -0.31 11.67 8.00
N GLU A 103 0.39 12.67 7.49
CA GLU A 103 1.19 12.54 6.27
C GLU A 103 2.66 12.69 6.62
N TRP A 104 3.53 11.89 6.00
CA TRP A 104 4.96 11.93 6.24
C TRP A 104 5.78 11.94 4.96
N ALA A 105 7.01 12.42 5.11
CA ALA A 105 8.08 12.29 4.15
C ALA A 105 9.33 11.72 4.82
N LEU A 106 10.10 10.97 4.05
CA LEU A 106 11.41 10.42 4.39
C LEU A 106 12.45 11.10 3.51
N ASP A 107 13.61 11.36 4.08
CA ASP A 107 14.77 11.85 3.36
C ASP A 107 15.71 10.67 3.11
N PRO A 108 15.96 10.26 1.84
CA PRO A 108 16.90 9.18 1.54
C PRO A 108 18.30 9.40 2.11
N ALA A 109 18.71 10.65 2.37
CA ALA A 109 19.99 10.96 2.99
C ALA A 109 20.05 10.56 4.48
N ASP A 110 18.91 10.46 5.16
CA ASP A 110 18.85 10.14 6.59
C ASP A 110 19.19 8.65 6.85
N HIS A 111 18.96 7.75 5.89
CA HIS A 111 19.28 6.34 6.03
C HIS A 111 19.32 5.59 4.67
N PRO A 112 20.37 4.79 4.37
CA PRO A 112 20.58 4.18 3.05
C PRO A 112 19.52 3.13 2.65
N ARG A 113 18.78 2.58 3.62
CA ARG A 113 17.70 1.59 3.40
C ARG A 113 16.33 2.21 3.12
N ILE A 114 16.19 3.53 3.19
CA ILE A 114 14.90 4.18 2.88
C ILE A 114 14.56 3.94 1.41
N GLY A 115 13.40 3.35 1.15
CA GLY A 115 12.96 3.05 -0.20
C GLY A 115 13.62 1.82 -0.83
N ALA A 116 14.53 1.13 -0.14
CA ALA A 116 15.21 -0.04 -0.69
C ALA A 116 14.25 -1.25 -0.73
N LYS A 117 14.26 -1.98 -1.85
CA LYS A 117 13.43 -3.19 -2.03
C LYS A 117 13.72 -4.22 -0.93
N ASP A 118 12.67 -4.87 -0.44
CA ASP A 118 12.66 -5.89 0.61
C ASP A 118 13.11 -5.41 1.99
N ASP A 119 13.24 -4.10 2.19
CA ASP A 119 13.50 -3.50 3.48
C ASP A 119 12.22 -3.10 4.22
N GLU A 120 12.31 -3.07 5.54
CA GLU A 120 11.23 -2.65 6.44
C GLU A 120 11.73 -1.56 7.39
N MET A 121 10.85 -0.60 7.70
CA MET A 121 11.14 0.49 8.63
C MET A 121 9.95 0.84 9.51
N VAL A 122 10.22 0.98 10.81
CA VAL A 122 9.26 1.53 11.77
C VAL A 122 9.31 3.06 11.70
N LEU A 123 8.19 3.67 11.33
CA LEU A 123 8.08 5.13 11.19
C LEU A 123 7.60 5.79 12.48
N PHE A 124 6.57 5.19 13.08
CA PHE A 124 5.94 5.74 14.27
C PHE A 124 5.62 4.65 15.29
N ARG A 125 5.69 5.04 16.56
CA ARG A 125 5.05 4.35 17.66
C ARG A 125 3.90 5.22 18.15
N VAL A 126 2.68 4.70 18.01
CA VAL A 126 1.44 5.36 18.42
C VAL A 126 1.00 4.73 19.74
N GLN A 127 0.78 5.56 20.77
CA GLN A 127 0.42 5.11 22.10
C GLN A 127 -0.79 5.89 22.60
N LEU A 128 -1.72 5.21 23.26
CA LEU A 128 -2.72 5.84 24.09
C LEU A 128 -2.26 5.71 25.55
N VAL A 129 -2.10 6.83 26.23
CA VAL A 129 -1.51 6.89 27.57
C VAL A 129 -2.54 7.49 28.52
N ALA A 130 -2.80 6.83 29.64
CA ALA A 130 -3.68 7.38 30.68
C ALA A 130 -3.09 8.69 31.22
N ALA A 131 -3.93 9.71 31.40
CA ALA A 131 -3.55 10.95 32.06
C ALA A 131 -3.73 10.81 33.58
N GLU A 132 -2.76 10.17 34.26
CA GLU A 132 -2.71 10.16 35.73
C GLU A 132 -1.58 11.08 36.21
N ALA A 133 -1.91 12.07 37.05
CA ALA A 133 -0.97 13.11 37.49
C ALA A 133 0.20 12.59 38.34
N ASP A 134 0.00 11.48 39.07
CA ASP A 134 0.94 10.99 40.08
C ASP A 134 1.49 9.58 39.81
N ARG A 135 1.22 9.01 38.62
CA ARG A 135 1.74 7.69 38.23
C ARG A 135 2.65 7.77 37.02
N PRO A 136 3.64 6.85 36.92
CA PRO A 136 4.40 6.70 35.69
C PRO A 136 3.44 6.44 34.53
N GLN A 137 3.58 7.24 33.47
CA GLN A 137 2.78 7.15 32.26
C GLN A 137 2.98 5.79 31.57
N THR A 138 2.10 4.85 31.87
CA THR A 138 2.06 3.55 31.20
C THR A 138 1.14 3.61 29.98
N PRO A 139 1.59 3.16 28.80
CA PRO A 139 0.72 3.08 27.63
C PRO A 139 -0.36 2.02 27.87
N GLU A 140 -1.63 2.39 27.70
CA GLU A 140 -2.77 1.48 27.75
C GLU A 140 -2.84 0.63 26.49
N GLN A 141 -2.58 1.27 25.34
CA GLN A 141 -2.53 0.63 24.03
C GLN A 141 -1.37 1.19 23.22
N GLN A 142 -0.80 0.33 22.37
CA GLN A 142 0.31 0.69 21.50
C GLN A 142 0.16 0.02 20.13
N LYS A 143 0.42 0.79 19.07
CA LYS A 143 0.50 0.33 17.69
C LYS A 143 1.77 0.88 17.04
N LEU A 144 2.32 0.16 16.07
CA LEU A 144 3.46 0.60 15.27
C LEU A 144 2.99 0.86 13.84
N VAL A 145 3.46 1.96 13.26
CA VAL A 145 3.37 2.21 11.82
C VAL A 145 4.67 1.72 11.22
N VAL A 146 4.59 0.65 10.45
CA VAL A 146 5.73 -0.06 9.87
C VAL A 146 5.51 -0.18 8.38
N ILE A 147 6.44 0.33 7.58
CA ILE A 147 6.36 0.21 6.12
C ILE A 147 7.38 -0.82 5.63
N SER A 148 6.98 -1.60 4.63
CA SER A 148 7.83 -2.53 3.91
C SER A 148 7.86 -2.09 2.44
N TRP A 149 9.04 -1.94 1.86
CA TRP A 149 9.18 -1.60 0.45
C TRP A 149 9.31 -2.87 -0.38
N SER A 150 8.54 -2.96 -1.46
CA SER A 150 8.54 -4.12 -2.34
C SER A 150 8.49 -3.69 -3.80
N ASP A 151 8.68 -4.64 -4.70
CA ASP A 151 8.43 -4.42 -6.13
C ASP A 151 6.92 -4.33 -6.41
N ALA A 152 6.57 -4.02 -7.66
CA ALA A 152 5.18 -3.91 -8.06
C ALA A 152 4.39 -5.21 -7.79
N ASP A 153 5.02 -6.38 -7.92
CA ASP A 153 4.40 -7.68 -7.63
C ASP A 153 4.09 -7.86 -6.14
N GLY A 154 5.01 -7.50 -5.25
CA GLY A 154 4.81 -7.55 -3.81
C GLY A 154 3.77 -6.55 -3.32
N VAL A 155 3.71 -5.34 -3.91
CA VAL A 155 2.66 -4.35 -3.62
C VAL A 155 1.30 -4.88 -4.06
N LEU A 156 1.18 -5.35 -5.31
CA LEU A 156 -0.05 -5.97 -5.82
C LEU A 156 -0.53 -7.05 -4.85
N ARG A 157 0.39 -7.93 -4.40
CA ARG A 157 0.11 -8.99 -3.43
C ARG A 157 -0.40 -8.48 -2.08
N GLY A 158 0.19 -7.41 -1.57
CA GLY A 158 -0.24 -6.77 -0.33
C GLY A 158 -1.64 -6.14 -0.44
N THR A 159 -1.94 -5.49 -1.56
CA THR A 159 -3.21 -4.78 -1.78
C THR A 159 -4.39 -5.75 -1.90
N TRP A 160 -4.29 -6.82 -2.72
CA TRP A 160 -5.46 -7.69 -2.97
C TRP A 160 -5.86 -8.56 -1.77
N GLN A 161 -4.97 -8.76 -0.80
CA GLN A 161 -5.24 -9.57 0.39
C GLN A 161 -6.09 -8.84 1.45
N GLN A 162 -6.41 -7.55 1.26
CA GLN A 162 -7.24 -6.78 2.18
C GLN A 162 -8.74 -6.92 1.83
N PRO A 163 -9.54 -7.67 2.61
CA PRO A 163 -10.96 -7.86 2.31
C PRO A 163 -11.74 -6.56 2.49
N GLY A 164 -12.53 -6.16 1.49
CA GLY A 164 -13.50 -5.05 1.60
C GLY A 164 -13.19 -3.80 0.77
N ARG A 165 -12.01 -3.70 0.16
CA ARG A 165 -11.63 -2.54 -0.68
C ARG A 165 -11.73 -2.80 -2.19
N THR A 166 -11.48 -4.04 -2.61
CA THR A 166 -11.47 -4.45 -4.02
C THR A 166 -12.79 -5.13 -4.44
N PRO A 167 -13.51 -4.64 -5.46
CA PRO A 167 -14.74 -5.27 -5.98
C PRO A 167 -14.52 -6.69 -6.51
N GLU A 168 -15.57 -7.53 -6.49
CA GLU A 168 -15.50 -8.95 -6.82
C GLU A 168 -14.89 -9.27 -8.20
N PRO A 169 -15.30 -8.59 -9.30
CA PRO A 169 -14.75 -8.91 -10.62
C PRO A 169 -13.24 -8.66 -10.69
N LEU A 170 -12.79 -7.55 -10.10
CA LEU A 170 -11.37 -7.17 -10.05
C LEU A 170 -10.58 -8.12 -9.15
N ARG A 171 -11.15 -8.51 -8.01
CA ARG A 171 -10.55 -9.48 -7.08
C ARG A 171 -10.32 -10.83 -7.75
N GLN A 172 -11.30 -11.32 -8.50
CA GLN A 172 -11.20 -12.59 -9.22
C GLN A 172 -10.13 -12.51 -10.32
N ALA A 173 -10.15 -11.46 -11.13
CA ALA A 173 -9.16 -11.25 -12.21
C ALA A 173 -7.72 -11.19 -11.67
N LEU A 174 -7.50 -10.43 -10.59
CA LEU A 174 -6.20 -10.35 -9.92
C LEU A 174 -5.74 -11.68 -9.32
N THR A 175 -6.66 -12.42 -8.70
CA THR A 175 -6.35 -13.72 -8.10
C THR A 175 -5.84 -14.69 -9.17
N GLU A 176 -6.49 -14.76 -10.33
CA GLU A 176 -6.10 -15.65 -11.42
C GLU A 176 -4.78 -15.21 -12.08
N LEU A 177 -4.58 -13.90 -12.27
CA LEU A 177 -3.34 -13.33 -12.83
C LEU A 177 -2.13 -13.64 -11.95
N LEU A 178 -2.25 -13.43 -10.64
CA LEU A 178 -1.16 -13.62 -9.68
C LEU A 178 -0.86 -15.10 -9.41
N ARG A 179 -1.87 -15.97 -9.39
CA ARG A 179 -1.67 -17.44 -9.27
C ARG A 179 -1.00 -18.03 -10.50
N THR A 180 -1.35 -17.56 -11.70
CA THR A 180 -0.77 -18.06 -12.95
C THR A 180 0.70 -17.69 -13.07
N SER A 181 1.12 -16.56 -12.50
CA SER A 181 2.51 -16.11 -12.47
C SER A 181 3.43 -17.04 -11.66
N GLU A 182 2.90 -17.75 -10.65
CA GLU A 182 3.67 -18.68 -9.79
C GLU A 182 3.91 -20.06 -10.42
N ARG A 183 3.16 -20.42 -11.47
CA ARG A 183 3.10 -21.80 -12.00
C ARG A 183 3.91 -22.02 -13.28
N GLN A 184 4.71 -21.06 -13.74
CA GLN A 184 5.30 -21.12 -15.08
C GLN A 184 6.72 -21.70 -15.10
N ALA A 185 6.81 -23.03 -15.26
CA ALA A 185 7.94 -23.68 -15.91
C ALA A 185 7.41 -24.55 -17.06
N SER A 186 7.79 -24.26 -18.30
CA SER A 186 7.68 -25.22 -19.42
C SER A 186 8.73 -24.92 -20.47
N ALA A 187 9.43 -25.96 -20.92
CA ALA A 187 10.48 -25.85 -21.93
C ALA A 187 9.95 -25.83 -23.38
N CYS A 188 8.66 -26.11 -23.62
CA CYS A 188 8.10 -26.18 -24.97
C CYS A 188 7.81 -24.78 -25.54
N ARG A 189 8.29 -24.52 -26.76
CA ARG A 189 8.06 -23.27 -27.52
C ARG A 189 6.58 -23.01 -27.76
N ASP A 190 5.80 -24.03 -28.12
CA ASP A 190 4.38 -23.87 -28.44
C ASP A 190 3.53 -23.62 -27.18
N CYS A 191 3.84 -24.31 -26.06
CA CYS A 191 3.21 -24.02 -24.77
C CYS A 191 3.55 -22.61 -24.25
N ARG A 192 4.75 -22.11 -24.55
CA ARG A 192 5.17 -20.76 -24.15
C ARG A 192 4.29 -19.70 -24.80
N LEU A 193 3.99 -19.83 -26.09
CA LEU A 193 3.11 -18.89 -26.80
C LEU A 193 1.68 -18.92 -26.24
N ARG A 194 1.17 -20.11 -25.92
CA ARG A 194 -0.16 -20.25 -25.29
C ARG A 194 -0.21 -19.59 -23.91
N ARG A 195 0.80 -19.81 -23.06
CA ARG A 195 0.88 -19.21 -21.72
C ARG A 195 1.00 -17.69 -21.77
N GLU A 196 1.76 -17.18 -22.72
CA GLU A 196 1.84 -15.74 -22.94
C GLU A 196 0.47 -15.17 -23.30
N LEU A 197 -0.25 -15.82 -24.23
CA LEU A 197 -1.62 -15.42 -24.56
C LEU A 197 -2.53 -15.49 -23.32
N ASP A 198 -2.53 -16.59 -22.57
CA ASP A 198 -3.36 -16.75 -21.37
C ASP A 198 -3.04 -15.66 -20.33
N ARG A 199 -1.77 -15.32 -20.12
CA ARG A 199 -1.34 -14.22 -19.24
C ARG A 199 -1.91 -12.88 -19.70
N LEU A 200 -1.77 -12.56 -20.99
CA LEU A 200 -2.28 -11.29 -21.56
C LEU A 200 -3.82 -11.21 -21.50
N LEU A 201 -4.52 -12.34 -21.64
CA LEU A 201 -5.97 -12.40 -21.47
C LEU A 201 -6.40 -12.21 -20.00
N LEU A 202 -5.61 -12.70 -19.04
CA LEU A 202 -5.85 -12.43 -17.62
C LEU A 202 -5.62 -10.95 -17.27
N GLU A 203 -4.61 -10.32 -17.87
CA GLU A 203 -4.47 -8.86 -17.79
C GLU A 203 -5.68 -8.16 -18.41
N ASP A 204 -6.12 -8.56 -19.61
CA ASP A 204 -7.31 -8.00 -20.25
C ASP A 204 -8.55 -8.02 -19.32
N ALA A 205 -8.72 -9.08 -18.52
CA ALA A 205 -9.81 -9.17 -17.56
C ALA A 205 -9.73 -8.12 -16.44
N VAL A 206 -8.52 -7.79 -15.95
CA VAL A 206 -8.31 -6.69 -15.00
C VAL A 206 -8.64 -5.35 -15.67
N TRP A 207 -8.22 -5.16 -16.92
CA TRP A 207 -8.49 -3.95 -17.68
C TRP A 207 -9.96 -3.76 -18.04
N ALA A 208 -10.73 -4.84 -18.19
CA ALA A 208 -12.16 -4.81 -18.47
C ALA A 208 -13.03 -4.44 -17.25
N CYS A 209 -12.47 -4.40 -16.05
CA CYS A 209 -13.19 -3.94 -14.87
C CYS A 209 -13.48 -2.43 -15.00
N GLU A 210 -14.73 -2.03 -14.78
CA GLU A 210 -15.17 -0.64 -15.00
C GLU A 210 -14.99 0.24 -13.75
N ASP A 211 -15.21 -0.33 -12.55
CA ASP A 211 -15.24 0.43 -11.30
C ASP A 211 -14.44 -0.24 -10.17
N GLY A 212 -13.72 0.60 -9.42
CA GLY A 212 -13.04 0.21 -8.18
C GLY A 212 -12.15 1.35 -7.66
N PRO A 213 -12.15 1.64 -6.34
CA PRO A 213 -11.38 2.77 -5.80
C PRO A 213 -9.86 2.64 -6.00
N GLU A 214 -9.37 1.42 -6.24
CA GLU A 214 -7.95 1.09 -6.42
C GLU A 214 -7.61 0.72 -7.87
N LEU A 215 -8.59 0.70 -8.79
CA LEU A 215 -8.43 0.14 -10.13
C LEU A 215 -7.30 0.82 -10.92
N GLU A 216 -7.23 2.15 -10.87
CA GLU A 216 -6.17 2.91 -11.53
C GLU A 216 -4.78 2.67 -10.92
N GLU A 217 -4.72 2.48 -9.61
CA GLU A 217 -3.48 2.13 -8.91
C GLU A 217 -3.00 0.73 -9.33
N ILE A 218 -3.91 -0.25 -9.35
CA ILE A 218 -3.64 -1.60 -9.83
C ILE A 218 -3.15 -1.60 -11.28
N ARG A 219 -3.82 -0.85 -12.18
CA ARG A 219 -3.41 -0.70 -13.59
C ARG A 219 -2.00 -0.14 -13.72
N ARG A 220 -1.65 0.86 -12.92
CA ARG A 220 -0.29 1.43 -12.86
C ARG A 220 0.72 0.40 -12.36
N LEU A 221 0.39 -0.33 -11.29
CA LEU A 221 1.26 -1.38 -10.75
C LEU A 221 1.51 -2.51 -11.76
N LEU A 222 0.49 -2.91 -12.54
CA LEU A 222 0.67 -3.88 -13.62
C LEU A 222 1.64 -3.38 -14.71
N VAL A 223 1.57 -2.09 -15.07
CA VAL A 223 2.51 -1.49 -16.04
C VAL A 223 3.91 -1.41 -15.45
N LEU A 224 4.05 -0.96 -14.20
CA LEU A 224 5.35 -0.90 -13.52
C LEU A 224 6.01 -2.27 -13.41
N ARG A 225 5.22 -3.30 -13.06
CA ARG A 225 5.67 -4.68 -13.04
C ARG A 225 6.31 -5.06 -14.37
N GLU A 226 5.68 -4.77 -15.51
CA GLU A 226 6.24 -5.14 -16.83
C GLU A 226 7.46 -4.30 -17.25
N LEU A 227 7.64 -3.10 -16.68
CA LEU A 227 8.76 -2.21 -16.96
C LEU A 227 9.98 -2.49 -16.08
N GLU A 228 9.84 -3.23 -14.98
CA GLU A 228 10.97 -3.60 -14.12
C GLU A 228 11.97 -4.49 -14.88
N PRO A 229 13.28 -4.18 -14.86
CA PRO A 229 14.28 -4.92 -15.65
C PRO A 229 14.41 -6.40 -15.25
N ASP A 230 13.97 -6.77 -14.03
CA ASP A 230 14.00 -8.13 -13.51
C ASP A 230 12.66 -8.87 -13.62
N SER A 231 11.56 -8.22 -14.00
CA SER A 231 10.27 -8.92 -14.22
C SER A 231 10.25 -9.77 -15.49
N GLY A 232 11.30 -9.65 -16.31
CA GLY A 232 11.67 -10.64 -17.31
C GLY A 232 12.08 -12.01 -16.74
N SER A 233 12.24 -12.15 -15.42
CA SER A 233 12.60 -13.42 -14.77
C SER A 233 11.37 -14.30 -14.44
N ILE A 234 10.55 -14.60 -15.45
CA ILE A 234 10.08 -15.99 -15.56
C ILE A 234 11.35 -16.78 -15.82
N GLY A 235 11.85 -17.48 -14.80
CA GLY A 235 13.13 -18.20 -14.78
C GLY A 235 13.60 -18.66 -16.16
N TYR A 236 14.45 -17.84 -16.77
CA TYR A 236 15.32 -18.31 -17.84
C TYR A 236 16.49 -18.99 -17.16
N ASP A 237 16.73 -20.23 -17.62
CA ASP A 237 17.82 -21.12 -17.24
C ASP A 237 17.69 -21.73 -15.82
N THR A 238 17.57 -23.04 -15.62
CA THR A 238 18.14 -24.18 -16.36
C THR A 238 17.25 -25.41 -16.17
N TYR A 239 16.59 -25.93 -17.20
CA TYR A 239 16.15 -27.33 -17.18
C TYR A 239 16.49 -28.01 -18.49
N ARG A 240 17.29 -29.08 -18.38
CA ARG A 240 17.63 -29.98 -19.48
C ARG A 240 16.33 -30.50 -20.10
N SER A 241 16.22 -30.31 -21.40
CA SER A 241 15.34 -31.04 -22.32
C SER A 241 14.86 -32.39 -21.77
N HIS A 242 13.59 -32.46 -21.34
CA HIS A 242 12.94 -33.75 -21.11
C HIS A 242 12.50 -34.32 -22.48
N PRO A 243 12.82 -35.59 -22.81
CA PRO A 243 12.66 -36.13 -24.17
C PRO A 243 11.23 -36.52 -24.58
N GLU A 244 10.19 -36.20 -23.80
CA GLU A 244 8.86 -36.80 -23.97
C GLU A 244 7.74 -35.84 -24.39
N HIS A 245 8.04 -34.59 -24.77
CA HIS A 245 7.02 -33.71 -25.31
C HIS A 245 6.82 -33.96 -26.80
N LEU A 246 5.77 -34.73 -27.13
CA LEU A 246 5.22 -34.80 -28.48
C LEU A 246 4.95 -33.36 -28.99
N PRO A 247 5.42 -33.00 -30.19
CA PRO A 247 5.09 -31.72 -30.79
C PRO A 247 3.57 -31.62 -30.95
N HIS A 248 2.98 -30.60 -30.34
CA HIS A 248 1.56 -30.30 -30.44
C HIS A 248 1.42 -28.88 -30.94
N ALA A 249 0.90 -28.74 -32.16
CA ALA A 249 0.59 -27.44 -32.73
C ALA A 249 -0.70 -26.94 -32.09
N HIS A 250 -0.69 -25.68 -31.65
CA HIS A 250 -1.91 -24.96 -31.34
C HIS A 250 -2.29 -24.14 -32.59
N PRO A 251 -3.23 -24.62 -33.44
CA PRO A 251 -3.72 -23.81 -34.53
C PRO A 251 -4.33 -22.51 -33.99
N ASP A 252 -4.18 -21.43 -34.73
CA ASP A 252 -4.85 -20.14 -34.52
C ASP A 252 -4.39 -19.25 -33.34
N ILE A 253 -3.35 -19.63 -32.57
CA ILE A 253 -2.81 -18.77 -31.49
C ILE A 253 -2.12 -17.50 -32.01
N ALA A 254 -1.55 -17.55 -33.22
CA ALA A 254 -0.68 -16.46 -33.70
C ALA A 254 -1.41 -15.12 -33.86
N GLU A 255 -2.63 -15.14 -34.39
CA GLU A 255 -3.44 -13.93 -34.59
C GLU A 255 -3.95 -13.37 -33.25
N GLU A 256 -4.48 -14.25 -32.39
CA GLU A 256 -4.95 -13.87 -31.05
C GLU A 256 -3.82 -13.28 -30.20
N LEU A 257 -2.64 -13.90 -30.23
CA LEU A 257 -1.46 -13.42 -29.51
C LEU A 257 -0.96 -12.07 -30.05
N ALA A 258 -0.98 -11.87 -31.38
CA ALA A 258 -0.63 -10.58 -31.97
C ALA A 258 -1.59 -9.47 -31.53
N ALA A 259 -2.89 -9.74 -31.53
CA ALA A 259 -3.89 -8.79 -31.05
C ALA A 259 -3.75 -8.48 -29.55
N ALA A 260 -3.50 -9.51 -28.73
CA ALA A 260 -3.27 -9.35 -27.30
C ALA A 260 -2.02 -8.52 -27.00
N ARG A 261 -0.90 -8.79 -27.70
CA ARG A 261 0.34 -8.00 -27.59
C ARG A 261 0.13 -6.54 -28.00
N ALA A 262 -0.64 -6.28 -29.04
CA ALA A 262 -0.94 -4.92 -29.48
C ALA A 262 -1.72 -4.14 -28.41
N ARG A 263 -2.74 -4.75 -27.78
CA ARG A 263 -3.48 -4.13 -26.66
C ARG A 263 -2.57 -3.88 -25.46
N HIS A 264 -1.75 -4.87 -25.10
CA HIS A 264 -0.79 -4.76 -24.01
C HIS A 264 0.22 -3.63 -24.24
N HIS A 265 0.82 -3.57 -25.43
CA HIS A 265 1.75 -2.49 -25.79
C HIS A 265 1.10 -1.11 -25.73
N ALA A 266 -0.14 -0.97 -26.22
CA ALA A 266 -0.87 0.29 -26.12
C ALA A 266 -1.09 0.73 -24.66
N ARG A 267 -1.32 -0.20 -23.73
CA ARG A 267 -1.44 0.10 -22.29
C ARG A 267 -0.12 0.54 -21.68
N LEU A 268 0.98 -0.14 -22.00
CA LEU A 268 2.31 0.27 -21.56
C LEU A 268 2.60 1.71 -22.00
N LEU A 269 2.32 2.05 -23.26
CA LEU A 269 2.51 3.41 -23.76
C LEU A 269 1.60 4.44 -23.09
N ALA A 270 0.36 4.09 -22.78
CA ALA A 270 -0.62 5.01 -22.20
C ALA A 270 -0.42 5.24 -20.69
N TYR A 271 0.12 4.25 -19.97
CA TYR A 271 0.22 4.25 -18.50
C TYR A 271 1.65 4.21 -17.95
N ALA A 272 2.66 4.12 -18.81
CA ALA A 272 4.05 4.26 -18.36
C ALA A 272 4.20 5.58 -17.61
N PRO A 273 4.88 5.57 -16.44
CA PRO A 273 5.20 6.83 -15.78
C PRO A 273 6.03 7.69 -16.75
N PRO A 274 5.86 9.02 -16.73
CA PRO A 274 6.77 9.90 -17.46
C PRO A 274 8.19 9.55 -17.02
N GLU A 275 9.13 9.46 -17.97
CA GLU A 275 10.53 9.15 -17.65
C GLU A 275 10.97 10.02 -16.46
N PRO A 276 11.68 9.45 -15.47
CA PRO A 276 12.27 10.29 -14.44
C PRO A 276 13.10 11.32 -15.17
N ALA A 277 12.79 12.61 -14.97
CA ALA A 277 13.59 13.69 -15.54
C ALA A 277 15.05 13.38 -15.16
N GLY A 278 15.82 12.95 -16.16
CA GLY A 278 17.23 12.65 -15.96
C GLY A 278 17.90 13.86 -15.33
N PRO A 279 19.00 13.67 -14.59
CA PRO A 279 19.71 14.80 -14.02
C PRO A 279 19.94 15.83 -15.13
N LEU A 280 19.42 17.05 -14.93
CA LEU A 280 19.77 18.20 -15.75
C LEU A 280 21.28 18.32 -15.67
N ILE A 281 21.98 17.77 -16.67
CA ILE A 281 23.38 18.06 -16.91
C ILE A 281 23.38 19.51 -17.37
N THR A 282 23.43 20.42 -16.40
CA THR A 282 23.83 21.80 -16.62
C THR A 282 25.30 21.76 -17.00
N HIS A 283 25.58 21.67 -18.29
CA HIS A 283 26.82 22.21 -18.83
C HIS A 283 26.72 23.73 -18.70
N GLU A 284 27.22 24.27 -17.60
CA GLU A 284 27.64 25.67 -17.57
C GLU A 284 29.03 25.79 -18.22
N PRO A 285 29.28 26.92 -18.90
CA PRO A 285 30.26 27.07 -19.98
C PRO A 285 31.74 27.03 -19.57
#